data_AF-A0A386C6Q3-F1
#
_entry.id   AF-A0A386C6Q3-F1
#
_cell.length_a   1.000
_cell.length_b   1.000
_cell.length_c   1.000
_cell.angle_alpha   90.00
_cell.angle_beta   90.00
_cell.angle_gamma   90.00
#
_symmetry.space_group_name_H-M   'P 1'
#
loop_
_entity.id
_entity.type
_entity.pdbx_description
1 polymer ?
#
loop_
_entity_poly.entity_id
_entity_poly.type
_entity_poly.pdbx_seq_one_letter_code
_entity_poly.pdbx_strand_id
1 'polypeptide(L)'
;MRVTDEFLNAVLEDRTWDLTYRGSNKIAKTVQARDLWEKISYSAWACADPGIQFHSTINDWHTCPAGGDIRASNPCSEYMFLDDTACNLASLNLMQFRKDVDGGAKVFDTAAFEHACRLWTIVLE
;
A
#
# COMPACT_ATOMS: atom_id res chain seq x y z
N MET A 1 2.40 -6.33 7.07
CA MET A 1 1.75 -5.99 8.36
C MET A 1 0.74 -4.87 8.12
N ARG A 2 -0.43 -4.93 8.78
CA ARG A 2 -1.48 -3.93 8.67
C ARG A 2 -1.42 -2.99 9.87
N VAL A 3 -1.33 -1.70 9.60
CA VAL A 3 -1.18 -0.66 10.61
C VAL A 3 -2.35 0.31 10.47
N THR A 4 -3.02 0.62 11.58
CA THR A 4 -4.10 1.61 11.63
C THR A 4 -3.56 2.96 12.09
N ASP A 5 -4.28 4.03 11.77
CA ASP A 5 -3.95 5.37 12.25
C ASP A 5 -3.97 5.45 13.78
N GLU A 6 -4.86 4.70 14.44
CA GLU A 6 -4.93 4.62 15.89
C GLU A 6 -3.61 4.12 16.51
N PHE A 7 -3.00 3.09 15.93
CA PHE A 7 -1.72 2.58 16.40
C PHE A 7 -0.60 3.61 16.16
N LEU A 8 -0.55 4.24 14.99
CA LEU A 8 0.47 5.25 14.70
C LEU A 8 0.34 6.47 15.61
N ASN A 9 -0.87 6.94 15.88
CA ASN A 9 -1.12 8.01 16.83
C ASN A 9 -0.69 7.60 18.24
N ALA A 10 -0.93 6.35 18.66
CA ALA A 10 -0.43 5.85 19.93
C ALA A 10 1.11 5.82 20.00
N VAL A 11 1.80 5.49 18.90
CA VAL A 11 3.27 5.57 18.80
C VAL A 11 3.75 7.01 18.92
N LEU A 12 3.13 7.95 18.20
CA LEU A 12 3.53 9.37 18.20
C LEU A 12 3.30 10.05 19.55
N GLU A 13 2.23 9.69 20.24
CA GLU A 13 1.83 10.28 21.52
C GLU A 13 2.38 9.53 22.74
N ASP A 14 3.27 8.56 22.54
CA ASP A 14 3.88 7.73 23.59
C ASP A 14 2.84 7.03 24.50
N ARG A 15 1.75 6.55 23.86
CA ARG A 15 0.67 5.83 24.54
C ARG A 15 0.94 4.32 24.58
N THR A 16 0.19 3.66 25.46
CA THR A 16 0.13 2.20 25.50
C THR A 16 -0.75 1.64 24.37
N TRP A 17 -0.51 0.38 24.02
CA TRP A 17 -1.27 -0.37 23.03
C TRP A 17 -1.69 -1.74 23.58
N ASP A 18 -2.96 -2.10 23.38
CA ASP A 18 -3.51 -3.38 23.82
C ASP A 18 -3.40 -4.43 22.71
N LEU A 19 -2.75 -5.55 23.03
CA LEU A 19 -2.74 -6.75 22.20
C LEU A 19 -3.94 -7.62 22.57
N THR A 20 -4.77 -7.96 21.58
CA THR A 20 -6.04 -8.69 21.82
C THR A 20 -6.02 -10.10 21.23
N TYR A 21 -6.74 -11.03 21.87
CA TYR A 21 -6.96 -12.36 21.30
C TYR A 21 -7.96 -12.30 20.13
N ARG A 22 -7.59 -12.78 18.94
CA ARG A 22 -8.42 -12.74 17.72
C ARG A 22 -9.84 -13.32 17.90
N GLY A 23 -10.00 -14.39 18.69
CA GLY A 23 -11.28 -15.08 18.84
C GLY A 23 -12.23 -14.47 19.88
N SER A 24 -11.72 -13.70 20.84
CA SER A 24 -12.53 -13.17 21.96
C SER A 24 -12.46 -11.66 22.13
N ASN A 25 -11.54 -11.00 21.41
CA ASN A 25 -11.19 -9.59 21.55
C ASN A 25 -10.81 -9.16 22.98
N LYS A 26 -10.59 -10.11 23.89
CA LYS A 26 -10.09 -9.81 25.23
C LYS A 26 -8.64 -9.35 25.14
N ILE A 27 -8.29 -8.37 25.97
CA ILE A 27 -6.92 -7.89 26.12
C ILE A 27 -6.06 -9.06 26.64
N ALA A 28 -5.04 -9.42 25.87
CA ALA A 28 -4.03 -10.40 26.24
C ALA A 28 -2.88 -9.73 27.00
N LYS A 29 -2.43 -8.57 26.52
CA LYS A 29 -1.32 -7.82 27.10
C LYS A 29 -1.33 -6.36 26.63
N THR A 30 -1.03 -5.44 27.53
CA THR A 30 -0.76 -4.04 27.21
C THR A 30 0.75 -3.81 27.10
N VAL A 31 1.19 -3.07 26.07
CA VAL A 31 2.61 -2.74 25.81
C VAL A 31 2.75 -1.25 25.53
N GLN A 32 3.97 -0.71 25.59
CA GLN A 32 4.21 0.62 25.02
C GLN A 32 4.19 0.54 23.49
N ALA A 33 3.45 1.44 22.85
CA ALA A 33 3.30 1.43 21.39
C ALA A 33 4.65 1.65 20.70
N ARG A 34 5.47 2.57 21.22
CA ARG A 34 6.82 2.84 20.71
C ARG A 34 7.74 1.62 20.79
N ASP A 35 7.74 0.90 21.90
CA ASP A 35 8.56 -0.31 22.03
C ASP A 35 8.17 -1.38 21.01
N LEU A 36 6.89 -1.50 20.68
CA LEU A 36 6.42 -2.41 19.62
C LEU A 36 6.85 -1.92 18.24
N TRP A 37 6.75 -0.62 17.97
CA TRP A 37 7.19 0.00 16.73
C TRP A 37 8.70 -0.14 16.50
N GLU A 38 9.52 0.04 17.52
CA GLU A 38 10.97 -0.17 17.46
C GLU A 38 11.31 -1.62 17.11
N LYS A 39 10.59 -2.60 17.67
CA LYS A 39 10.78 -4.02 17.31
C LYS A 39 10.45 -4.29 15.84
N ILE A 40 9.34 -3.74 15.36
CA ILE A 40 8.95 -3.84 13.94
C ILE A 40 10.02 -3.23 13.05
N SER A 41 10.47 -2.03 13.39
CA SER A 41 11.48 -1.28 12.63
C SER A 41 12.82 -2.02 12.59
N TYR A 42 13.24 -2.57 13.73
CA TYR A 42 14.43 -3.39 13.83
C TYR A 42 14.32 -4.65 12.96
N SER A 43 13.18 -5.36 12.97
CA SER A 43 12.96 -6.50 12.08
C SER A 43 13.05 -6.10 10.61
N ALA A 44 12.39 -5.00 10.21
CA ALA A 44 12.43 -4.51 8.83
C ALA A 44 13.86 -4.16 8.39
N TRP A 45 14.65 -3.54 9.27
CA TRP A 45 16.07 -3.30 9.01
C TRP A 45 16.89 -4.60 8.90
N ALA A 46 16.62 -5.57 9.78
CA ALA A 46 17.40 -6.80 9.88
C ALA A 46 17.12 -7.80 8.73
N CYS A 47 15.88 -7.87 8.22
CA CYS A 47 15.50 -8.87 7.22
C CYS A 47 14.60 -8.36 6.10
N ALA A 48 14.48 -7.04 5.92
CA ALA A 48 13.58 -6.40 4.94
C ALA A 48 12.08 -6.69 5.15
N ASP A 49 11.70 -7.22 6.32
CA ASP A 49 10.33 -7.58 6.68
C ASP A 49 10.01 -7.29 8.15
N PRO A 50 8.75 -6.98 8.51
CA PRO A 50 7.57 -7.03 7.65
C PRO A 50 7.39 -5.77 6.80
N GLY A 51 6.93 -5.93 5.56
CA GLY A 51 6.35 -4.81 4.80
C GLY A 51 5.15 -4.16 5.54
N ILE A 52 4.89 -2.88 5.28
CA ILE A 52 3.85 -2.09 5.98
C ILE A 52 2.71 -1.73 5.02
N GLN A 53 1.48 -1.88 5.49
CA GLN A 53 0.25 -1.46 4.83
C GLN A 53 -0.54 -0.57 5.78
N PHE A 54 -0.80 0.68 5.38
CA PHE A 54 -1.59 1.65 6.14
C PHE A 54 -3.08 1.38 5.94
N HIS A 55 -3.64 0.52 6.79
CA HIS A 55 -4.96 -0.06 6.62
C HIS A 55 -6.08 0.99 6.63
N SER A 56 -5.97 2.00 7.49
CA SER A 56 -6.90 3.14 7.55
C SER A 56 -6.90 3.90 6.22
N THR A 57 -5.73 4.39 5.79
CA THR A 57 -5.58 5.12 4.53
C THR A 57 -6.05 4.31 3.31
N ILE A 58 -5.72 3.01 3.24
CA ILE A 58 -6.17 2.14 2.15
C ILE A 58 -7.69 2.09 2.06
N ASN A 59 -8.39 1.96 3.19
CA ASN A 59 -9.85 1.89 3.21
C ASN A 59 -10.53 3.25 3.05
N ASP A 60 -9.91 4.35 3.51
CA ASP A 60 -10.41 5.71 3.30
C ASP A 60 -10.49 6.08 1.81
N TRP A 61 -9.57 5.54 1.00
CA TRP A 61 -9.51 5.73 -0.45
C TRP A 61 -10.14 4.58 -1.24
N HIS A 62 -10.85 3.67 -0.59
CA HIS A 62 -11.49 2.54 -1.24
C HIS A 62 -12.58 3.02 -2.21
N THR A 63 -12.47 2.63 -3.48
CA THR A 63 -13.41 3.05 -4.54
C THR A 63 -14.72 2.26 -4.56
N CYS A 64 -14.80 1.09 -3.92
CA CYS A 64 -16.02 0.27 -3.84
C CYS A 64 -16.32 -0.27 -2.43
N PRO A 65 -16.43 0.61 -1.41
CA PRO A 65 -16.58 0.22 -0.01
C PRO A 65 -17.85 -0.58 0.28
N ALA A 66 -18.88 -0.48 -0.58
CA ALA A 66 -20.08 -1.30 -0.48
C ALA A 66 -19.81 -2.81 -0.69
N GLY A 67 -18.67 -3.17 -1.31
CA GLY A 67 -18.23 -4.56 -1.50
C GLY A 67 -17.55 -5.17 -0.27
N GLY A 68 -17.25 -4.37 0.75
CA GLY A 68 -16.58 -4.77 1.99
C GLY A 68 -15.20 -4.12 2.16
N ASP A 69 -14.58 -4.35 3.31
CA ASP A 69 -13.29 -3.76 3.64
C ASP A 69 -12.14 -4.46 2.89
N ILE A 70 -11.15 -3.67 2.46
CA ILE A 70 -9.88 -4.20 1.96
C ILE A 70 -9.07 -4.72 3.14
N ARG A 71 -8.90 -6.05 3.21
CA ARG A 71 -8.24 -6.70 4.34
C ARG A 71 -6.75 -6.89 4.17
N ALA A 72 -6.24 -6.99 2.95
CA ALA A 72 -4.82 -7.20 2.68
C ALA A 72 -4.47 -6.73 1.26
N SER A 73 -3.18 -6.56 1.01
CA SER A 73 -2.64 -6.46 -0.34
C SER A 73 -2.17 -7.81 -0.88
N ASN A 74 -1.66 -7.82 -2.11
CA ASN A 74 -0.93 -8.91 -2.72
C ASN A 74 0.55 -8.95 -2.24
N PRO A 75 1.35 -9.97 -2.64
CA PRO A 75 2.74 -10.12 -2.17
C PRO A 75 3.67 -8.93 -2.45
N CYS A 76 3.39 -8.14 -3.50
CA CYS A 76 4.21 -6.99 -3.90
C CYS A 76 3.67 -5.65 -3.37
N SER A 77 2.55 -5.67 -2.65
CA SER A 77 1.93 -4.53 -1.96
C SER A 77 1.40 -3.40 -2.86
N GLU A 78 1.21 -3.65 -4.15
CA GLU A 78 0.70 -2.68 -5.15
C GLU A 78 -0.80 -2.83 -5.43
N TYR A 79 -1.38 -4.00 -5.15
CA TYR A 79 -2.79 -4.28 -5.43
C TYR A 79 -3.62 -4.26 -4.15
N MET A 80 -4.57 -3.33 -4.07
CA MET A 80 -5.44 -3.12 -2.91
C MET A 80 -6.89 -3.28 -3.34
N PHE A 81 -7.45 -4.47 -3.16
CA PHE A 81 -8.83 -4.75 -3.54
C PHE A 81 -9.45 -5.82 -2.65
N LEU A 82 -10.70 -6.16 -2.94
CA LEU A 82 -11.46 -7.15 -2.17
C LEU A 82 -10.78 -8.53 -2.20
N ASP A 83 -11.04 -9.32 -1.16
CA ASP A 83 -10.52 -10.67 -1.02
C ASP A 83 -10.92 -11.55 -2.22
N ASP A 84 -10.07 -12.53 -2.55
CA ASP A 84 -10.29 -13.50 -3.62
C ASP A 84 -10.49 -12.89 -5.03
N THR A 85 -9.92 -11.70 -5.28
CA THR A 85 -9.90 -11.06 -6.59
C THR A 85 -8.54 -11.21 -7.31
N ALA A 86 -8.57 -11.13 -8.65
CA ALA A 86 -7.39 -11.31 -9.49
C ALA A 86 -6.74 -9.97 -9.83
N CYS A 87 -5.39 -9.97 -9.86
CA CYS A 87 -4.59 -8.82 -10.26
C CYS A 87 -4.09 -9.00 -11.70
N ASN A 88 -4.74 -8.32 -12.66
CA ASN A 88 -4.31 -8.30 -14.06
C ASN A 88 -3.34 -7.13 -14.27
N LEU A 89 -2.06 -7.43 -14.56
CA LEU A 89 -1.01 -6.42 -14.64
C LEU A 89 -0.38 -6.34 -16.04
N ALA A 90 -0.12 -5.11 -16.48
CA ALA A 90 0.76 -4.80 -17.60
C ALA A 90 1.76 -3.71 -17.19
N SER A 91 2.87 -3.59 -17.92
CA SER A 91 3.86 -2.54 -17.69
C SER A 91 4.22 -1.81 -18.98
N LEU A 92 4.49 -0.51 -18.85
CA LEU A 92 4.91 0.37 -19.94
C LEU A 92 6.38 0.76 -19.76
N ASN A 93 7.18 0.61 -20.81
CA ASN A 93 8.53 1.17 -20.84
C ASN A 93 8.45 2.70 -21.03
N LEU A 94 8.62 3.46 -19.95
CA LEU A 94 8.51 4.92 -19.97
C LEU A 94 9.52 5.61 -20.91
N MET A 95 10.64 4.96 -21.22
CA MET A 95 11.65 5.52 -22.12
C MET A 95 11.17 5.67 -23.57
N GLN A 96 10.14 4.92 -23.98
CA GLN A 96 9.53 5.05 -25.31
C GLN A 96 8.75 6.35 -25.49
N PHE A 97 8.38 7.02 -24.39
CA PHE A 97 7.65 8.29 -24.40
C PHE A 97 8.58 9.49 -24.20
N ARG A 98 9.90 9.28 -24.21
CA ARG A 98 10.87 10.38 -24.14
C ARG A 98 11.20 10.86 -25.56
N LYS A 99 10.94 12.13 -25.84
CA LYS A 99 11.29 12.79 -27.10
C LYS A 99 12.46 13.73 -26.89
N ASP A 100 13.37 13.74 -27.87
CA ASP A 100 14.35 14.82 -28.01
C ASP A 100 13.69 15.94 -28.82
N VAL A 101 13.81 17.18 -28.33
CA VAL A 101 13.33 18.39 -29.03
C VAL A 101 14.50 19.28 -29.41
N ASP A 102 14.23 20.24 -30.29
CA ASP A 102 15.23 21.22 -30.74
C ASP A 102 15.90 21.91 -29.55
N GLY A 103 17.23 22.05 -29.63
CA GLY A 103 18.04 22.54 -28.52
C GLY A 103 18.50 21.46 -27.52
N GLY A 104 18.24 20.17 -27.80
CA GLY A 104 18.76 19.04 -27.02
C GLY A 104 17.99 18.77 -25.72
N ALA A 105 16.89 19.48 -25.48
CA ALA A 105 16.01 19.22 -24.37
C ALA A 105 15.27 17.89 -24.56
N LYS A 106 14.91 17.26 -23.44
CA LYS A 106 14.14 16.01 -23.42
C LYS A 106 12.78 16.28 -22.80
N VAL A 107 11.74 15.91 -23.52
CA VAL A 107 10.35 16.09 -23.09
C VAL A 107 9.64 14.75 -23.01
N PHE A 108 8.66 14.65 -22.12
CA PHE A 108 7.80 13.49 -22.02
C PHE A 108 6.59 13.67 -22.95
N ASP A 109 6.33 12.68 -23.80
CA ASP A 109 5.19 12.64 -24.70
C ASP A 109 3.96 12.12 -23.97
N THR A 110 3.29 13.03 -23.25
CA THR A 110 2.06 12.72 -22.51
C THR A 110 0.97 12.19 -23.44
N ALA A 111 0.84 12.70 -24.66
CA ALA A 111 -0.22 12.29 -25.59
C ALA A 111 -0.05 10.83 -26.03
N ALA A 112 1.17 10.41 -26.38
CA ALA A 112 1.44 9.02 -26.70
C ALA A 112 1.29 8.10 -25.47
N PHE A 113 1.69 8.57 -24.29
CA PHE A 113 1.51 7.82 -23.04
C PHE A 113 0.04 7.59 -22.70
N GLU A 114 -0.80 8.63 -22.79
CA GLU A 114 -2.25 8.53 -22.60
C GLU A 114 -2.90 7.56 -23.60
N HIS A 115 -2.47 7.60 -24.87
CA HIS A 115 -2.95 6.65 -25.88
C HIS A 115 -2.59 5.21 -25.51
N ALA A 116 -1.34 4.95 -25.09
CA ALA A 116 -0.90 3.63 -24.66
C ALA A 116 -1.66 3.13 -23.42
N CYS A 117 -1.90 4.01 -22.43
CA CYS A 117 -2.72 3.68 -21.25
C CYS A 117 -4.13 3.21 -21.65
N ARG A 118 -4.79 3.91 -22.59
CA ARG A 118 -6.13 3.52 -23.07
C ARG A 118 -6.14 2.13 -23.72
N LEU A 119 -5.10 1.79 -24.48
CA LEU A 119 -4.97 0.46 -25.08
C LEU A 119 -4.78 -0.62 -24.02
N TRP A 120 -3.94 -0.38 -23.01
CA TRP A 120 -3.73 -1.34 -21.93
C TRP A 120 -4.97 -1.56 -21.07
N THR A 121 -5.77 -0.51 -20.81
CA THR A 121 -7.05 -0.68 -20.12
C THR A 121 -7.94 -1.67 -20.86
N ILE A 122 -8.06 -1.59 -22.19
CA ILE A 122 -8.87 -2.53 -22.98
C ILE A 122 -8.32 -3.97 -22.91
N VAL A 123 -7.02 -4.15 -22.79
CA VAL A 123 -6.38 -5.47 -22.75
C VAL A 123 -6.51 -6.15 -21.38
N LEU A 124 -6.59 -5.36 -20.30
CA LEU A 124 -6.62 -5.87 -18.93
C LEU A 124 -8.04 -6.10 -18.37
N GLU A 125 -9.05 -5.59 -19.06
CA GLU A 125 -10.49 -5.85 -18.83
C GLU A 125 -10.95 -7.13 -19.53
#